data_AF-A0A5J5SX24-F1
#
_entry.id   AF-A0A5J5SX24-F1
#
_cell.length_a   1.000
_cell.length_b   1.000
_cell.length_c   1.000
_cell.angle_alpha   90.00
_cell.angle_beta   90.00
_cell.angle_gamma   90.00
#
_symmetry.space_group_name_H-M   'P 1'
#
loop_
_entity.id
_entity.type
_entity.pdbx_description
1 polymer ?
#
loop_
_entity_poly.entity_id
_entity_poly.type
_entity_poly.pdbx_seq_one_letter_code
_entity_poly.pdbx_strand_id
1 'polypeptide(L)'
;MEKLKCVVPDRLKRRVEESHVDDLPSLSSSLLQLFLSLPQFHQLISELAAEPATQAGLCGKNEGAALDLKEKGNQCYSSGDHSQALRCYSQALRLAPIDAHHTGKNLVATLYLNRASLFHKMGLPMESLRDCSRALEISPSYPKVWYRRGKVNATLGNYEDSVHDLSVAKDMEPSIGGKKQIERELDMLARHHEKKIPKPASQKSVEIPDVPSEIKLQCVKTPDKGRGMVSQFDIPQASLIHAEEPYAVVILKHCRETHCHYCLNELPADTIPCFSCSLPLYCSQHCQVRAGGPIHIPDTMVGSNFKPTLECIPEHKHECQGVHWPAILPSDVVLAGRVVVKTMEQKGQFTDVPNLSETLGLCESYSKMSPESKLELHIYSIVLLFCLHHSFSSELSINGDSASQLSV
;
A
#
# COMPACT_ATOMS: atom_id res chain seq x y z
N MET A 1 -7.23 19.06 -14.27
CA MET A 1 -6.12 19.70 -14.99
C MET A 1 -6.63 20.65 -16.07
N GLU A 2 -7.26 20.16 -17.14
CA GLU A 2 -7.74 21.01 -18.25
C GLU A 2 -8.58 22.23 -17.82
N LYS A 3 -9.53 22.04 -16.89
CA LYS A 3 -10.31 23.16 -16.34
C LYS A 3 -9.43 24.25 -15.71
N LEU A 4 -8.39 23.86 -14.97
CA LEU A 4 -7.43 24.80 -14.35
C LEU A 4 -6.52 25.44 -15.40
N LYS A 5 -6.12 24.73 -16.46
CA LYS A 5 -5.34 25.31 -17.57
C LYS A 5 -6.13 26.39 -18.32
N CYS A 6 -7.42 26.15 -18.56
CA CYS A 6 -8.29 27.08 -19.30
C CYS A 6 -8.52 28.42 -18.58
N VAL A 7 -8.54 28.43 -17.25
CA VAL A 7 -8.76 29.64 -16.45
C VAL A 7 -7.51 30.51 -16.29
N VAL A 8 -6.32 30.01 -16.69
CA VAL A 8 -5.07 30.79 -16.64
C VAL A 8 -5.09 31.83 -17.76
N PRO A 9 -4.99 33.14 -17.45
CA PRO A 9 -4.94 34.21 -18.46
C PRO A 9 -3.73 34.09 -19.38
N ASP A 10 -3.87 34.50 -20.65
CA ASP A 10 -2.79 34.42 -21.65
C ASP A 10 -1.54 35.22 -21.28
N ARG A 11 -1.70 36.28 -20.47
CA ARG A 11 -0.56 37.02 -19.91
C ARG A 11 0.28 36.15 -18.98
N LEU A 12 -0.35 35.32 -18.14
CA LEU A 12 0.37 34.40 -17.26
C LEU A 12 0.92 33.22 -18.04
N LYS A 13 0.21 32.70 -19.06
CA LYS A 13 0.74 31.65 -19.94
C LYS A 13 2.03 32.07 -20.65
N ARG A 14 2.07 33.28 -21.21
CA ARG A 14 3.30 33.83 -21.82
C ARG A 14 4.44 33.98 -20.80
N ARG A 15 4.15 34.40 -19.58
CA ARG A 15 5.16 34.44 -18.50
C ARG A 15 5.71 33.06 -18.16
N VAL A 16 4.88 32.01 -18.22
CA VAL A 16 5.33 30.62 -18.01
C VAL A 16 6.16 30.11 -19.19
N GLU A 17 5.82 30.50 -20.40
CA GLU A 17 6.60 30.13 -21.60
C GLU A 17 8.03 30.69 -21.51
N GLU A 18 8.15 31.97 -21.18
CA GLU A 18 9.41 32.73 -21.12
C GLU A 18 10.20 32.52 -19.82
N SER A 19 9.66 31.82 -18.81
CA SER A 19 10.28 31.72 -17.49
C SER A 19 11.51 30.82 -17.45
N HIS A 20 12.45 31.20 -16.58
CA HIS A 20 13.59 30.40 -16.14
C HIS A 20 13.46 30.00 -14.66
N VAL A 21 14.42 29.22 -14.16
CA VAL A 21 14.44 28.71 -12.78
C VAL A 21 14.35 29.85 -11.75
N ASP A 22 14.98 30.99 -12.03
CA ASP A 22 14.99 32.16 -11.13
C ASP A 22 13.61 32.84 -11.02
N ASP A 23 12.72 32.64 -12.00
CA ASP A 23 11.38 33.24 -12.03
C ASP A 23 10.34 32.41 -11.25
N LEU A 24 10.68 31.17 -10.88
CA LEU A 24 9.75 30.22 -10.26
C LEU A 24 9.02 30.77 -9.02
N PRO A 25 9.65 31.46 -8.06
CA PRO A 25 8.97 31.98 -6.86
C PRO A 25 7.89 33.02 -7.19
N SER A 26 8.21 33.98 -8.06
CA SER A 26 7.29 35.04 -8.50
C SER A 26 6.13 34.48 -9.32
N LEU A 27 6.42 33.53 -10.20
CA LEU A 27 5.43 32.90 -11.06
C LEU A 27 4.48 32.00 -10.25
N SER A 28 5.02 31.17 -9.36
CA SER A 28 4.24 30.34 -8.44
C SER A 28 3.36 31.20 -7.52
N SER A 29 3.86 32.32 -7.01
CA SER A 29 3.06 33.29 -6.24
C SER A 29 1.87 33.83 -7.05
N SER A 30 2.11 34.21 -8.31
CA SER A 30 1.08 34.77 -9.20
C SER A 30 -0.01 33.74 -9.52
N LEU A 31 0.38 32.50 -9.81
CA LEU A 31 -0.55 31.40 -10.10
C LEU A 31 -1.32 30.95 -8.85
N LEU A 32 -0.64 30.90 -7.69
CA LEU A 32 -1.26 30.58 -6.42
C LEU A 32 -2.35 31.59 -6.06
N GLN A 33 -2.07 32.89 -6.17
CA GLN A 33 -3.07 33.94 -5.94
C GLN A 33 -4.27 33.81 -6.90
N LEU A 34 -4.01 33.50 -8.17
CA LEU A 34 -5.09 33.25 -9.13
C LEU A 34 -5.96 32.08 -8.68
N PHE A 35 -5.39 30.91 -8.37
CA PHE A 35 -6.17 29.74 -8.00
C PHE A 35 -6.92 29.88 -6.67
N LEU A 36 -6.33 30.60 -5.71
CA LEU A 36 -7.00 30.99 -4.46
C LEU A 36 -8.21 31.91 -4.66
N SER A 37 -8.36 32.56 -5.82
CA SER A 37 -9.56 33.33 -6.14
C SER A 37 -10.68 32.49 -6.77
N LEU A 38 -10.41 31.23 -7.14
CA LEU A 38 -11.35 30.39 -7.90
C LEU A 38 -12.11 29.42 -6.99
N PRO A 39 -13.46 29.47 -6.97
CA PRO A 39 -14.26 28.50 -6.21
C PRO A 39 -14.05 27.05 -6.66
N GLN A 40 -13.85 26.84 -7.96
CA GLN A 40 -13.62 25.51 -8.55
C GLN A 40 -12.33 24.87 -8.03
N PHE A 41 -11.32 25.67 -7.70
CA PHE A 41 -10.06 25.17 -7.13
C PHE A 41 -10.29 24.66 -5.70
N HIS A 42 -11.03 25.40 -4.88
CA HIS A 42 -11.37 24.98 -3.51
C HIS A 42 -12.19 23.69 -3.51
N GLN A 43 -13.15 23.57 -4.43
CA GLN A 43 -13.90 22.32 -4.60
C GLN A 43 -12.97 21.16 -4.98
N LEU A 44 -12.05 21.35 -5.93
CA LEU A 44 -11.08 20.33 -6.31
C LEU A 44 -10.19 19.90 -5.14
N ILE A 45 -9.65 20.85 -4.36
CA ILE A 45 -8.84 20.53 -3.18
C ILE A 45 -9.69 19.81 -2.13
N SER A 46 -10.93 20.25 -1.90
CA SER A 46 -11.84 19.57 -0.98
C SER A 46 -12.17 18.14 -1.42
N GLU A 47 -12.23 17.84 -2.72
CA GLU A 47 -12.44 16.48 -3.24
C GLU A 47 -11.17 15.62 -3.10
N LEU A 48 -9.99 16.21 -3.28
CA LEU A 48 -8.70 15.52 -3.19
C LEU A 48 -8.23 15.29 -1.75
N ALA A 49 -8.59 16.20 -0.85
CA ALA A 49 -8.21 16.23 0.55
C ALA A 49 -9.44 16.10 1.47
N ALA A 50 -10.52 15.48 1.00
CA ALA A 50 -11.73 15.29 1.78
C ALA A 50 -11.44 14.49 3.06
N GLU A 51 -12.05 14.90 4.18
CA GLU A 51 -11.93 14.16 5.42
C GLU A 51 -12.56 12.75 5.33
N PRO A 52 -11.97 11.74 5.99
CA PRO A 52 -12.49 10.37 6.06
C PRO A 52 -13.97 10.28 6.48
N ALA A 53 -14.44 11.23 7.29
CA ALA A 53 -15.79 11.26 7.85
C ALA A 53 -16.90 11.48 6.81
N THR A 54 -16.57 12.00 5.63
CA THR A 54 -17.59 12.34 4.62
C THR A 54 -18.01 11.17 3.72
N GLN A 55 -17.40 9.97 3.86
CA GLN A 55 -17.62 8.78 2.98
C GLN A 55 -17.50 9.04 1.46
N ALA A 56 -17.17 10.25 1.04
CA ALA A 56 -17.06 10.70 -0.34
C ALA A 56 -15.69 10.39 -0.96
N GLY A 57 -14.86 9.64 -0.24
CA GLY A 57 -13.51 9.36 -0.65
C GLY A 57 -13.41 8.31 -1.75
N LEU A 58 -12.80 8.66 -2.88
CA LEU A 58 -12.62 7.75 -4.03
C LEU A 58 -11.86 6.46 -3.70
N CYS A 59 -11.06 6.47 -2.63
CA CYS A 59 -10.35 5.29 -2.13
C CYS A 59 -10.83 4.81 -0.75
N GLY A 60 -12.00 5.26 -0.29
CA GLY A 60 -12.60 4.81 0.96
C GLY A 60 -13.01 3.34 0.93
N LYS A 61 -13.18 2.76 2.13
CA LYS A 61 -13.87 1.48 2.31
C LYS A 61 -15.38 1.71 2.14
N ASN A 62 -16.07 0.75 1.55
CA ASN A 62 -17.51 0.80 1.31
C ASN A 62 -18.13 -0.55 1.69
N GLU A 63 -18.84 -0.58 2.82
CA GLU A 63 -19.46 -1.80 3.35
C GLU A 63 -20.52 -2.38 2.40
N GLY A 64 -21.41 -1.54 1.85
CA GLY A 64 -22.47 -1.98 0.94
C GLY A 64 -21.91 -2.64 -0.33
N ALA A 65 -20.93 -2.01 -0.97
CA ALA A 65 -20.25 -2.57 -2.14
C ALA A 65 -19.49 -3.87 -1.80
N ALA A 66 -18.88 -3.96 -0.61
CA ALA A 66 -18.23 -5.17 -0.15
C ALA A 66 -19.24 -6.33 0.06
N LEU A 67 -20.44 -6.04 0.59
CA LEU A 67 -21.51 -7.01 0.75
C LEU A 67 -22.06 -7.51 -0.60
N ASP A 68 -22.26 -6.62 -1.56
CA ASP A 68 -22.69 -7.01 -2.91
C ASP A 68 -21.68 -7.93 -3.59
N LEU A 69 -20.38 -7.63 -3.47
CA LEU A 69 -19.32 -8.47 -4.01
C LEU A 69 -19.20 -9.80 -3.28
N LYS A 70 -19.41 -9.81 -1.96
CA LYS A 70 -19.48 -11.04 -1.17
C LYS A 70 -20.59 -11.96 -1.71
N GLU A 71 -21.80 -11.43 -1.94
CA GLU A 71 -22.90 -12.24 -2.47
C GLU A 71 -22.66 -12.71 -3.91
N LYS A 72 -22.12 -11.85 -4.77
CA LYS A 72 -21.68 -12.27 -6.12
C LYS A 72 -20.62 -13.37 -6.06
N GLY A 73 -19.67 -13.26 -5.13
CA GLY A 73 -18.65 -14.29 -4.88
C GLY A 73 -19.27 -15.62 -4.43
N ASN A 74 -20.27 -15.58 -3.54
CA ASN A 74 -21.00 -16.76 -3.09
C ASN A 74 -21.74 -17.46 -4.25
N GLN A 75 -22.36 -16.69 -5.14
CA GLN A 75 -23.03 -17.21 -6.34
C GLN A 75 -22.03 -17.90 -7.28
N CYS A 76 -20.90 -17.25 -7.58
CA CYS A 76 -19.84 -17.82 -8.43
C CYS A 76 -19.22 -19.08 -7.79
N TYR A 77 -19.01 -19.07 -6.48
CA TYR A 77 -18.51 -20.23 -5.75
C TYR A 77 -19.45 -21.44 -5.87
N SER A 78 -20.76 -21.17 -5.80
CA SER A 78 -21.81 -22.19 -5.89
C SER A 78 -21.99 -22.71 -7.32
N SER A 79 -21.80 -21.86 -8.34
CA SER A 79 -21.82 -22.27 -9.75
C SER A 79 -20.53 -22.98 -10.20
N GLY A 80 -19.47 -22.95 -9.39
CA GLY A 80 -18.19 -23.58 -9.71
C GLY A 80 -17.20 -22.66 -10.44
N ASP A 81 -17.55 -21.40 -10.70
CA ASP A 81 -16.63 -20.41 -11.27
C ASP A 81 -15.67 -19.89 -10.18
N HIS A 82 -14.58 -20.64 -9.99
CA HIS A 82 -13.57 -20.36 -8.96
C HIS A 82 -12.78 -19.07 -9.24
N SER A 83 -12.48 -18.79 -10.51
CA SER A 83 -11.81 -17.55 -10.92
C SER A 83 -12.60 -16.30 -10.53
N GLN A 84 -13.88 -16.27 -10.88
CA GLN A 84 -14.71 -15.10 -10.59
C GLN A 84 -15.03 -15.00 -9.10
N ALA A 85 -15.23 -16.13 -8.42
CA ALA A 85 -15.40 -16.15 -6.97
C ALA A 85 -14.19 -15.53 -6.25
N LEU A 86 -12.97 -15.89 -6.68
CA LEU A 86 -11.73 -15.35 -6.10
C LEU A 86 -11.66 -13.84 -6.32
N ARG A 87 -11.92 -13.38 -7.54
CA ARG A 87 -11.92 -11.95 -7.87
C ARG A 87 -12.93 -11.17 -7.02
N CYS A 88 -14.14 -11.69 -6.86
CA CYS A 88 -15.19 -11.09 -6.05
C CYS A 88 -14.81 -11.02 -4.57
N TYR A 89 -14.30 -12.10 -3.97
CA TYR A 89 -13.89 -12.09 -2.56
C TYR A 89 -12.69 -11.18 -2.30
N SER A 90 -11.68 -11.17 -3.18
CA SER A 90 -10.52 -10.29 -3.05
C SER A 90 -10.91 -8.81 -3.18
N GLN A 91 -11.80 -8.46 -4.12
CA GLN A 91 -12.30 -7.09 -4.23
C GLN A 91 -13.19 -6.72 -3.05
N ALA A 92 -13.99 -7.64 -2.51
CA ALA A 92 -14.77 -7.40 -1.31
C ALA A 92 -13.89 -7.10 -0.09
N LEU A 93 -12.79 -7.85 0.10
CA LEU A 93 -11.79 -7.57 1.15
C LEU A 93 -11.17 -6.17 0.98
N ARG A 94 -10.92 -5.77 -0.27
CA ARG A 94 -10.36 -4.44 -0.59
C ARG A 94 -11.30 -3.31 -0.18
N LEU A 95 -12.62 -3.51 -0.24
CA LEU A 95 -13.63 -2.51 0.09
C LEU A 95 -14.19 -2.61 1.52
N ALA A 96 -14.11 -3.76 2.17
CA ALA A 96 -14.69 -3.95 3.50
C ALA A 96 -13.98 -3.11 4.57
N PRO A 97 -14.70 -2.29 5.36
CA PRO A 97 -14.16 -1.70 6.58
C PRO A 97 -13.79 -2.80 7.58
N ILE A 98 -12.68 -2.65 8.30
CA ILE A 98 -12.20 -3.67 9.25
C ILE A 98 -13.19 -3.94 10.39
N ASP A 99 -13.92 -2.90 10.82
CA ASP A 99 -14.87 -2.95 11.93
C ASP A 99 -16.29 -3.34 11.48
N ALA A 100 -16.51 -3.58 10.19
CA ALA A 100 -17.85 -3.85 9.67
C ALA A 100 -18.39 -5.20 10.20
N HIS A 101 -19.60 -5.17 10.74
CA HIS A 101 -20.30 -6.35 11.23
C HIS A 101 -21.57 -6.61 10.41
N HIS A 102 -21.72 -7.82 9.91
CA HIS A 102 -22.91 -8.28 9.20
C HIS A 102 -23.45 -9.54 9.86
N THR A 103 -24.75 -9.58 10.16
CA THR A 103 -25.42 -10.75 10.77
C THR A 103 -24.70 -11.26 12.04
N GLY A 104 -24.24 -10.32 12.89
CA GLY A 104 -23.55 -10.63 14.15
C GLY A 104 -22.11 -11.13 14.01
N LYS A 105 -21.49 -10.99 12.82
CA LYS A 105 -20.12 -11.45 12.56
C LYS A 105 -19.33 -10.36 11.85
N ASN A 106 -18.02 -10.32 12.08
CA ASN A 106 -17.16 -9.42 11.35
C ASN A 106 -17.13 -9.79 9.85
N LEU A 107 -17.36 -8.80 8.98
CA LEU A 107 -17.45 -8.95 7.54
C LEU A 107 -16.10 -9.38 6.94
N VAL A 108 -14.99 -8.77 7.38
CA VAL A 108 -13.64 -9.10 6.91
C VAL A 108 -13.26 -10.52 7.27
N ALA A 109 -13.52 -10.95 8.52
CA ALA A 109 -13.31 -12.33 8.94
C ALA A 109 -14.14 -13.33 8.10
N THR A 110 -15.38 -12.97 7.76
CA THR A 110 -16.25 -13.79 6.89
C THR A 110 -15.71 -13.88 5.46
N LEU A 111 -15.19 -12.77 4.92
CA LEU A 111 -14.62 -12.74 3.58
C LEU A 111 -13.33 -13.57 3.49
N TYR A 112 -12.44 -13.47 4.48
CA TYR A 112 -11.28 -14.34 4.57
C TYR A 112 -11.67 -15.82 4.67
N LEU A 113 -12.69 -16.17 5.47
CA LEU A 113 -13.19 -17.55 5.54
C LEU A 113 -13.72 -18.07 4.19
N ASN A 114 -14.46 -17.22 3.47
CA ASN A 114 -15.00 -17.59 2.16
C ASN A 114 -13.88 -17.78 1.13
N ARG A 115 -12.89 -16.88 1.11
CA ARG A 115 -11.72 -16.98 0.23
C ARG A 115 -10.83 -18.17 0.60
N ALA A 116 -10.61 -18.46 1.89
CA ALA A 116 -9.95 -19.67 2.36
C ALA A 116 -10.66 -20.94 1.88
N SER A 117 -11.99 -20.99 2.02
CA SER A 117 -12.78 -22.13 1.55
C SER A 117 -12.63 -22.35 0.03
N LEU A 118 -12.53 -21.27 -0.74
CA LEU A 118 -12.24 -21.32 -2.17
C LEU A 118 -10.82 -21.79 -2.46
N PHE A 119 -9.80 -21.27 -1.78
CA PHE A 119 -8.43 -21.74 -1.94
C PHE A 119 -8.28 -23.24 -1.62
N HIS A 120 -8.91 -23.71 -0.55
CA HIS A 120 -8.93 -25.14 -0.22
C HIS A 120 -9.55 -25.97 -1.36
N LYS A 121 -10.64 -25.49 -1.96
CA LYS A 121 -11.29 -26.13 -3.12
C LYS A 121 -10.44 -26.10 -4.39
N MET A 122 -9.62 -25.05 -4.57
CA MET A 122 -8.70 -24.90 -5.69
C MET A 122 -7.38 -25.69 -5.53
N GLY A 123 -7.19 -26.40 -4.41
CA GLY A 123 -5.94 -27.11 -4.15
C GLY A 123 -4.79 -26.21 -3.68
N LEU A 124 -5.13 -25.05 -3.09
CA LEU A 124 -4.20 -24.04 -2.56
C LEU A 124 -4.27 -24.00 -1.02
N PRO A 125 -3.81 -25.06 -0.31
CA PRO A 125 -4.01 -25.18 1.13
C PRO A 125 -3.18 -24.18 1.95
N MET A 126 -2.02 -23.73 1.45
CA MET A 126 -1.19 -22.74 2.16
C MET A 126 -1.85 -21.36 2.20
N GLU A 127 -2.40 -20.93 1.07
CA GLU A 127 -3.20 -19.70 0.92
C GLU A 127 -4.44 -19.77 1.83
N SER A 128 -5.12 -20.92 1.84
CA SER A 128 -6.26 -21.16 2.71
C SER A 128 -5.89 -21.07 4.20
N LEU A 129 -4.73 -21.62 4.60
CA LEU A 129 -4.26 -21.58 5.98
C LEU A 129 -4.00 -20.13 6.41
N ARG A 130 -3.33 -19.34 5.56
CA ARG A 130 -3.04 -17.92 5.81
C ARG A 130 -4.33 -17.10 5.97
N ASP A 131 -5.30 -17.27 5.08
CA ASP A 131 -6.60 -16.57 5.19
C ASP A 131 -7.39 -17.00 6.44
N CYS A 132 -7.36 -18.28 6.82
CA CYS A 132 -7.96 -18.73 8.08
C CYS A 132 -7.31 -18.07 9.31
N SER A 133 -5.98 -17.97 9.35
CA SER A 133 -5.29 -17.29 10.44
C SER A 133 -5.65 -15.81 10.51
N ARG A 134 -5.67 -15.09 9.37
CA ARG A 134 -6.11 -13.69 9.30
C ARG A 134 -7.55 -13.51 9.80
N ALA A 135 -8.45 -14.43 9.46
CA ALA A 135 -9.83 -14.38 9.95
C ALA A 135 -9.93 -14.56 11.47
N LEU A 136 -9.08 -15.42 12.06
CA LEU A 136 -9.03 -15.64 13.51
C LEU A 136 -8.37 -14.50 14.28
N GLU A 137 -7.40 -13.80 13.69
CA GLU A 137 -6.85 -12.57 14.27
C GLU A 137 -7.92 -11.49 14.43
N ILE A 138 -8.85 -11.40 13.47
CA ILE A 138 -9.96 -10.44 13.50
C ILE A 138 -11.11 -10.93 14.40
N SER A 139 -11.44 -12.21 14.33
CA SER A 139 -12.56 -12.80 15.08
C SER A 139 -12.16 -14.17 15.64
N PRO A 140 -11.51 -14.20 16.82
CA PRO A 140 -11.09 -15.44 17.46
C PRO A 140 -12.26 -16.36 17.84
N SER A 141 -13.44 -15.79 18.05
CA SER A 141 -14.67 -16.49 18.45
C SER A 141 -15.51 -16.95 17.26
N TYR A 142 -14.89 -17.25 16.10
CA TYR A 142 -15.60 -17.70 14.90
C TYR A 142 -15.41 -19.21 14.63
N PRO A 143 -16.32 -20.10 15.11
CA PRO A 143 -16.15 -21.57 15.05
C PRO A 143 -15.91 -22.11 13.63
N LYS A 144 -16.56 -21.52 12.62
CA LYS A 144 -16.43 -21.98 11.23
C LYS A 144 -15.01 -21.78 10.69
N VAL A 145 -14.28 -20.79 11.21
CA VAL A 145 -12.89 -20.54 10.80
C VAL A 145 -11.96 -21.56 11.42
N TRP A 146 -12.10 -21.84 12.72
CA TRP A 146 -11.39 -22.93 13.39
C TRP A 146 -11.60 -24.27 12.68
N TYR A 147 -12.86 -24.59 12.37
CA TYR A 147 -13.18 -25.81 11.63
C TYR A 147 -12.48 -25.85 10.26
N ARG A 148 -12.53 -24.76 9.49
CA ARG A 148 -11.86 -24.68 8.18
C ARG A 148 -10.35 -24.83 8.31
N ARG A 149 -9.72 -24.11 9.25
CA ARG A 149 -8.28 -24.16 9.49
C ARG A 149 -7.82 -25.56 9.87
N GLY A 150 -8.58 -26.24 10.73
CA GLY A 150 -8.35 -27.65 11.07
C GLY A 150 -8.36 -28.55 9.85
N LYS A 151 -9.38 -28.47 8.99
CA LYS A 151 -9.41 -29.25 7.73
C LYS A 151 -8.25 -28.98 6.78
N VAL A 152 -7.78 -27.73 6.74
CA VAL A 152 -6.64 -27.34 5.91
C VAL A 152 -5.35 -27.90 6.50
N ASN A 153 -5.15 -27.80 7.82
CA ASN A 153 -4.03 -28.41 8.54
C ASN A 153 -3.97 -29.92 8.32
N ALA A 154 -5.12 -30.61 8.39
CA ALA A 154 -5.21 -32.03 8.02
C ALA A 154 -4.76 -32.31 6.58
N THR A 155 -5.12 -31.44 5.62
CA THR A 155 -4.70 -31.56 4.21
C THR A 155 -3.19 -31.35 4.04
N LEU A 156 -2.59 -30.48 4.85
CA LEU A 156 -1.16 -30.20 4.87
C LEU A 156 -0.33 -31.24 5.66
N GLY A 157 -0.98 -32.12 6.42
CA GLY A 157 -0.33 -33.09 7.30
C GLY A 157 0.05 -32.54 8.67
N ASN A 158 -0.39 -31.33 9.02
CA ASN A 158 -0.21 -30.71 10.33
C ASN A 158 -1.27 -31.27 11.30
N TYR A 159 -1.13 -32.55 11.66
CA TYR A 159 -2.18 -33.28 12.38
C TYR A 159 -2.43 -32.75 13.80
N GLU A 160 -1.38 -32.35 14.52
CA GLU A 160 -1.51 -31.77 15.87
C GLU A 160 -2.31 -30.47 15.84
N ASP A 161 -1.94 -29.53 14.96
CA ASP A 161 -2.66 -28.27 14.75
C ASP A 161 -4.11 -28.52 14.29
N SER A 162 -4.31 -29.53 13.43
CA SER A 162 -5.65 -29.91 12.98
C SER A 162 -6.53 -30.40 14.13
N VAL A 163 -6.00 -31.25 15.01
CA VAL A 163 -6.74 -31.77 16.16
C VAL A 163 -7.08 -30.64 17.13
N HIS A 164 -6.13 -29.75 17.39
CA HIS A 164 -6.36 -28.56 18.20
C HIS A 164 -7.49 -27.70 17.62
N ASP A 165 -7.37 -27.28 16.35
CA ASP A 165 -8.33 -26.41 15.69
C ASP A 165 -9.75 -27.00 15.65
N LEU A 166 -9.86 -28.30 15.34
CA LEU A 166 -11.15 -28.99 15.31
C LEU A 166 -11.75 -29.14 16.71
N SER A 167 -10.92 -29.34 17.75
CA SER A 167 -11.41 -29.39 19.13
C SER A 167 -11.98 -28.05 19.57
N VAL A 168 -11.26 -26.95 19.30
CA VAL A 168 -11.76 -25.58 19.55
C VAL A 168 -13.07 -25.33 18.80
N ALA A 169 -13.14 -25.72 17.51
CA ALA A 169 -14.35 -25.57 16.72
C ALA A 169 -15.54 -26.35 17.31
N LYS A 170 -15.31 -27.57 17.81
CA LYS A 170 -16.32 -28.43 18.44
C LYS A 170 -16.88 -27.82 19.72
N ASP A 171 -16.02 -27.24 20.55
CA ASP A 171 -16.41 -26.64 21.83
C ASP A 171 -17.31 -25.42 21.61
N MET A 172 -17.06 -24.66 20.54
CA MET A 172 -17.85 -23.47 20.19
C MET A 172 -19.07 -23.77 19.29
N GLU A 173 -19.19 -24.97 18.72
CA GLU A 173 -20.30 -25.33 17.83
C GLU A 173 -21.59 -25.57 18.65
N PRO A 174 -22.67 -24.81 18.46
CA PRO A 174 -23.88 -24.96 19.27
C PRO A 174 -24.72 -26.19 18.90
N SER A 175 -24.65 -26.66 17.64
CA SER A 175 -25.52 -27.73 17.16
C SER A 175 -24.94 -29.12 17.44
N ILE A 176 -25.80 -30.04 17.91
CA ILE A 176 -25.42 -31.45 18.12
C ILE A 176 -24.96 -32.08 16.79
N GLY A 177 -25.61 -31.73 15.67
CA GLY A 177 -25.23 -32.21 14.34
C GLY A 177 -23.83 -31.76 13.92
N GLY A 178 -23.51 -30.47 14.12
CA GLY A 178 -22.19 -29.92 13.85
C GLY A 178 -21.11 -30.55 14.73
N LYS A 179 -21.36 -30.70 16.05
CA LYS A 179 -20.42 -31.39 16.95
C LYS A 179 -20.12 -32.81 16.49
N LYS A 180 -21.15 -33.59 16.16
CA LYS A 180 -20.99 -34.96 15.63
C LYS A 180 -20.22 -35.01 14.32
N GLN A 181 -20.39 -34.01 13.46
CA GLN A 181 -19.61 -33.92 12.23
C GLN A 181 -18.13 -33.70 12.53
N ILE A 182 -17.79 -32.78 13.44
CA ILE A 182 -16.41 -32.48 13.82
C ILE A 182 -15.77 -33.68 14.54
N GLU A 183 -16.51 -34.38 15.39
CA GLU A 183 -16.07 -35.63 16.03
C GLU A 183 -15.66 -36.69 15.02
N ARG A 184 -16.45 -36.90 13.96
CA ARG A 184 -16.10 -37.85 12.89
C ARG A 184 -14.80 -37.46 12.18
N GLU A 185 -14.58 -36.17 11.93
CA GLU A 185 -13.35 -35.68 11.33
C GLU A 185 -12.14 -35.92 12.25
N LEU A 186 -12.28 -35.67 13.55
CA LEU A 186 -11.27 -36.00 14.56
C LEU A 186 -10.95 -37.51 14.62
N ASP A 187 -11.98 -38.36 14.61
CA ASP A 187 -11.82 -39.83 14.61
C ASP A 187 -11.11 -40.32 13.34
N MET A 188 -11.39 -39.72 12.19
CA MET A 188 -10.71 -40.03 10.94
C MET A 188 -9.23 -39.65 11.00
N LEU A 189 -8.89 -38.48 11.57
CA LEU A 189 -7.50 -38.04 11.72
C LEU A 189 -6.70 -38.95 12.65
N ALA A 190 -7.28 -39.38 13.78
CA ALA A 190 -6.64 -40.32 14.69
C ALA A 190 -6.22 -41.62 13.99
N ARG A 191 -7.10 -42.18 13.14
CA ARG A 191 -6.82 -43.39 12.36
C ARG A 191 -5.77 -43.20 11.26
N HIS A 192 -5.64 -41.98 10.73
CA HIS A 192 -4.66 -41.64 9.70
C HIS A 192 -3.27 -41.34 10.29
N HIS A 193 -3.21 -40.74 11.49
CA HIS A 193 -1.96 -40.42 12.20
C HIS A 193 -1.19 -41.70 12.61
N GLU A 194 -1.89 -42.78 12.99
CA GLU A 194 -1.27 -44.07 13.32
C GLU A 194 -0.56 -44.76 12.14
N LYS A 195 -0.76 -44.30 10.89
CA LYS A 195 -0.24 -44.96 9.67
C LYS A 195 0.86 -44.19 8.93
N LYS A 196 1.19 -42.95 9.33
CA LYS A 196 2.21 -42.13 8.65
C LYS A 196 3.05 -41.35 9.66
N ILE A 197 4.18 -41.92 10.05
CA ILE A 197 5.30 -41.16 10.62
C ILE A 197 6.45 -41.15 9.61
N PRO A 198 6.63 -40.07 8.83
CA PRO A 198 7.94 -39.67 8.34
C PRO A 198 8.48 -38.50 9.15
N LYS A 199 9.78 -38.54 9.45
CA LYS A 199 10.54 -37.54 10.21
C LYS A 199 10.56 -36.17 9.51
N PRO A 200 10.71 -35.06 10.25
CA PRO A 200 10.83 -33.73 9.67
C PRO A 200 12.09 -33.62 8.81
N ALA A 201 11.92 -33.13 7.58
CA ALA A 201 13.02 -32.73 6.71
C ALA A 201 13.54 -31.38 7.17
N SER A 202 14.81 -31.33 7.57
CA SER A 202 15.56 -30.12 7.83
C SER A 202 15.60 -29.26 6.56
N GLN A 203 15.09 -28.02 6.64
CA GLN A 203 15.36 -27.01 5.63
C GLN A 203 16.87 -26.71 5.62
N LYS A 204 17.51 -27.02 4.50
CA LYS A 204 18.85 -26.52 4.20
C LYS A 204 18.70 -25.04 3.82
N SER A 205 19.33 -24.18 4.60
CA SER A 205 19.67 -22.83 4.18
C SER A 205 20.55 -22.92 2.93
N VAL A 206 20.12 -22.27 1.86
CA VAL A 206 20.95 -22.01 0.69
C VAL A 206 21.79 -20.78 1.05
N GLU A 207 23.10 -20.96 1.15
CA GLU A 207 24.06 -19.86 1.19
C GLU A 207 24.08 -19.20 -0.19
N ILE A 208 23.85 -17.88 -0.21
CA ILE A 208 24.06 -17.05 -1.40
C ILE A 208 25.56 -16.77 -1.51
N PRO A 209 26.17 -16.78 -2.72
CA PRO A 209 27.60 -16.63 -2.89
C PRO A 209 28.12 -15.24 -2.56
N ASP A 210 29.41 -15.21 -2.22
CA ASP A 210 30.35 -14.09 -2.11
C ASP A 210 29.87 -12.72 -2.62
N VAL A 211 29.88 -11.75 -1.72
CA VAL A 211 29.67 -10.33 -2.03
C VAL A 211 30.88 -9.83 -2.84
N PRO A 212 30.70 -9.33 -4.08
CA PRO A 212 31.79 -8.73 -4.84
C PRO A 212 32.34 -7.51 -4.10
N SER A 213 33.65 -7.29 -4.19
CA SER A 213 34.31 -6.10 -3.65
C SER A 213 33.65 -4.84 -4.21
N GLU A 214 33.11 -3.99 -3.34
CA GLU A 214 32.44 -2.75 -3.73
C GLU A 214 33.46 -1.76 -4.31
N ILE A 215 33.23 -1.30 -5.54
CA ILE A 215 34.09 -0.32 -6.19
C ILE A 215 33.73 1.08 -5.68
N LYS A 216 34.72 1.83 -5.21
CA LYS A 216 34.52 3.23 -4.80
C LYS A 216 34.31 4.11 -6.03
N LEU A 217 33.07 4.53 -6.24
CA LEU A 217 32.71 5.54 -7.23
C LEU A 217 32.82 6.94 -6.66
N GLN A 218 33.21 7.89 -7.50
CA GLN A 218 33.20 9.30 -7.18
C GLN A 218 32.04 9.98 -7.89
N CYS A 219 31.22 10.71 -7.12
CA CYS A 219 30.18 11.57 -7.68
C CYS A 219 30.83 12.77 -8.38
N VAL A 220 30.47 13.00 -9.64
CA VAL A 220 30.89 14.15 -10.44
C VAL A 220 29.66 14.93 -10.89
N LYS A 221 29.85 16.22 -11.13
CA LYS A 221 28.86 17.04 -11.81
C LYS A 221 29.36 17.35 -13.21
N THR A 222 28.53 17.06 -14.21
CA THR A 222 28.73 17.42 -15.60
C THR A 222 27.77 18.54 -15.97
N PRO A 223 28.22 19.63 -16.63
CA PRO A 223 27.37 20.79 -16.95
C PRO A 223 26.12 20.47 -17.80
N ASP A 224 26.14 19.37 -18.54
CA ASP A 224 25.13 18.97 -19.52
C ASP A 224 24.22 17.83 -19.05
N LYS A 225 24.66 17.01 -18.09
CA LYS A 225 23.96 15.80 -17.61
C LYS A 225 23.73 15.75 -16.10
N GLY A 226 24.04 16.82 -15.36
CA GLY A 226 23.85 16.89 -13.92
C GLY A 226 24.84 16.00 -13.15
N ARG A 227 24.35 15.25 -12.15
CA ARG A 227 25.16 14.35 -11.31
C ARG A 227 25.42 13.01 -12.02
N GLY A 228 26.67 12.57 -12.05
CA GLY A 228 27.09 11.27 -12.56
C GLY A 228 28.06 10.58 -11.62
N MET A 229 28.40 9.33 -11.91
CA MET A 229 29.37 8.55 -11.15
C MET A 229 30.53 8.13 -12.05
N VAL A 230 31.76 8.26 -11.57
CA VAL A 230 32.96 7.83 -12.30
C VAL A 230 33.80 6.95 -11.40
N SER A 231 34.38 5.90 -11.98
CA SER A 231 35.43 5.12 -11.33
C SER A 231 36.78 5.77 -11.61
N GLN A 232 37.64 5.82 -10.59
CA GLN A 232 39.04 6.25 -10.76
C GLN A 232 39.92 5.14 -11.35
N PHE A 233 39.41 3.91 -11.43
CA PHE A 233 40.14 2.73 -11.87
C PHE A 233 39.31 1.89 -12.84
N ASP A 234 39.98 1.03 -13.60
CA ASP A 234 39.32 0.04 -14.44
C ASP A 234 38.42 -0.86 -13.58
N ILE A 235 37.19 -1.05 -14.03
CA ILE A 235 36.18 -1.86 -13.34
C ILE A 235 36.35 -3.31 -13.82
N PRO A 236 36.76 -4.25 -12.95
CA PRO A 236 36.84 -5.65 -13.32
C PRO A 236 35.47 -6.20 -13.76
N GLN A 237 35.51 -7.24 -14.59
CA GLN A 237 34.27 -7.90 -15.03
C GLN A 237 33.53 -8.48 -13.81
N ALA A 238 32.19 -8.34 -13.80
CA ALA A 238 31.30 -8.81 -12.75
C ALA A 238 31.48 -8.15 -11.37
N SER A 239 32.07 -6.96 -11.29
CA SER A 239 32.06 -6.16 -10.07
C SER A 239 30.70 -5.51 -9.81
N LEU A 240 30.31 -5.46 -8.53
CA LEU A 240 29.19 -4.62 -8.08
C LEU A 240 29.65 -3.16 -8.08
N ILE A 241 29.09 -2.37 -8.98
CA ILE A 241 29.46 -0.97 -9.21
C ILE A 241 28.69 -0.04 -8.28
N HIS A 242 27.40 -0.31 -8.08
CA HIS A 242 26.52 0.52 -7.27
C HIS A 242 25.34 -0.34 -6.82
N ALA A 243 25.02 -0.27 -5.53
CA ALA A 243 23.77 -0.75 -4.98
C ALA A 243 23.12 0.44 -4.27
N GLU A 244 21.87 0.76 -4.63
CA GLU A 244 21.13 1.85 -4.01
C GLU A 244 19.84 1.30 -3.43
N GLU A 245 19.51 1.76 -2.24
CA GLU A 245 18.14 1.73 -1.77
C GLU A 245 17.43 2.99 -2.29
N PRO A 246 16.31 2.86 -3.02
CA PRO A 246 15.67 4.01 -3.64
C PRO A 246 15.25 5.03 -2.56
N TYR A 247 15.51 6.31 -2.83
CA TYR A 247 15.12 7.36 -1.89
C TYR A 247 13.60 7.41 -1.68
N ALA A 248 12.80 7.27 -2.73
CA ALA A 248 11.35 7.14 -2.68
C ALA A 248 10.89 6.26 -3.83
N VAL A 249 9.73 5.62 -3.72
CA VAL A 249 9.19 4.77 -4.79
C VAL A 249 7.71 5.05 -5.02
N VAL A 250 7.22 4.80 -6.23
CA VAL A 250 5.80 4.84 -6.51
C VAL A 250 5.42 3.65 -7.37
N ILE A 251 4.33 2.99 -7.02
CA ILE A 251 3.74 1.97 -7.87
C ILE A 251 2.90 2.65 -8.96
N LEU A 252 3.22 2.34 -10.23
CA LEU A 252 2.45 2.85 -11.35
C LEU A 252 1.01 2.36 -11.29
N LYS A 253 0.06 3.18 -11.76
CA LYS A 253 -1.39 2.90 -11.63
C LYS A 253 -1.78 1.53 -12.16
N HIS A 254 -1.23 1.12 -13.31
CA HIS A 254 -1.49 -0.19 -13.92
C HIS A 254 -0.84 -1.36 -13.16
N CYS A 255 0.14 -1.11 -12.30
CA CYS A 255 0.78 -2.13 -11.46
C CYS A 255 0.11 -2.30 -10.10
N ARG A 256 -0.81 -1.41 -9.70
CA ARG A 256 -1.43 -1.41 -8.35
C ARG A 256 -2.15 -2.71 -8.00
N GLU A 257 -2.68 -3.40 -9.01
CA GLU A 257 -3.41 -4.66 -8.82
C GLU A 257 -2.51 -5.90 -8.93
N THR A 258 -1.27 -5.72 -9.38
CA THR A 258 -0.34 -6.82 -9.67
C THR A 258 0.90 -6.81 -8.79
N HIS A 259 1.27 -5.68 -8.17
CA HIS A 259 2.48 -5.57 -7.35
C HIS A 259 2.19 -5.06 -5.94
N CYS A 260 3.01 -5.54 -4.99
CA CYS A 260 2.95 -5.14 -3.61
C CYS A 260 3.35 -3.67 -3.45
N HIS A 261 2.54 -2.90 -2.71
CA HIS A 261 2.82 -1.48 -2.48
C HIS A 261 3.99 -1.20 -1.52
N TYR A 262 4.61 -2.26 -0.98
CA TYR A 262 5.77 -2.16 -0.09
C TYR A 262 7.04 -2.70 -0.75
N CYS A 263 7.08 -4.02 -1.02
CA CYS A 263 8.28 -4.66 -1.56
C CYS A 263 8.33 -4.68 -3.09
N LEU A 264 7.32 -4.13 -3.78
CA LEU A 264 7.21 -4.07 -5.23
C LEU A 264 7.18 -5.44 -5.95
N ASN A 265 7.23 -6.57 -5.24
CA ASN A 265 7.09 -7.90 -5.83
C ASN A 265 5.66 -8.15 -6.34
N GLU A 266 5.53 -9.09 -7.27
CA GLU A 266 4.22 -9.55 -7.74
C GLU A 266 3.35 -10.06 -6.59
N LEU A 267 2.05 -9.80 -6.70
CA LEU A 267 1.06 -10.12 -5.70
C LEU A 267 0.65 -11.60 -5.78
N PRO A 268 0.63 -12.33 -4.65
CA PRO A 268 0.12 -13.70 -4.61
C PRO A 268 -1.41 -13.72 -4.71
N ALA A 269 -2.01 -14.89 -4.91
CA ALA A 269 -3.47 -15.00 -4.98
C ALA A 269 -4.18 -14.55 -3.68
N ASP A 270 -3.55 -14.76 -2.52
CA ASP A 270 -4.07 -14.39 -1.20
C ASP A 270 -3.67 -12.97 -0.76
N THR A 271 -3.69 -12.02 -1.70
CA THR A 271 -3.37 -10.60 -1.43
C THR A 271 -4.09 -10.04 -0.22
N ILE A 272 -3.40 -9.12 0.46
CA ILE A 272 -3.90 -8.44 1.65
C ILE A 272 -4.11 -6.97 1.33
N PRO A 273 -5.33 -6.42 1.46
CA PRO A 273 -5.58 -5.00 1.21
C PRO A 273 -5.17 -4.15 2.41
N CYS A 274 -5.02 -2.84 2.23
CA CYS A 274 -4.89 -1.90 3.35
C CYS A 274 -6.12 -1.94 4.27
N PHE A 275 -5.95 -1.62 5.56
CA PHE A 275 -7.05 -1.58 6.54
C PHE A 275 -7.94 -0.34 6.38
N SER A 276 -7.37 0.82 6.06
CA SER A 276 -8.12 2.08 6.08
C SER A 276 -8.60 2.54 4.71
N CYS A 277 -7.92 2.14 3.63
CA CYS A 277 -8.30 2.52 2.27
C CYS A 277 -8.36 1.31 1.33
N SER A 278 -8.93 1.52 0.15
CA SER A 278 -9.13 0.48 -0.86
C SER A 278 -8.05 0.45 -1.93
N LEU A 279 -6.95 1.21 -1.83
CA LEU A 279 -5.95 1.25 -2.91
C LEU A 279 -4.86 0.18 -2.80
N PRO A 280 -4.06 0.13 -1.73
CA PRO A 280 -2.88 -0.72 -1.69
C PRO A 280 -3.22 -2.17 -1.46
N LEU A 281 -2.39 -3.00 -2.08
CA LEU A 281 -2.35 -4.44 -1.89
C LEU A 281 -0.94 -4.85 -1.47
N TYR A 282 -0.89 -5.86 -0.63
CA TYR A 282 0.34 -6.39 -0.04
C TYR A 282 0.43 -7.89 -0.25
N CYS A 283 1.64 -8.38 -0.46
CA CYS A 283 1.91 -9.80 -0.60
C CYS A 283 1.92 -10.55 0.73
N SER A 284 2.06 -9.83 1.85
CA SER A 284 2.12 -10.42 3.19
C SER A 284 1.70 -9.41 4.26
N GLN A 285 1.35 -9.93 5.43
CA GLN A 285 0.99 -9.10 6.60
C GLN A 285 2.19 -8.28 7.06
N HIS A 286 3.40 -8.84 6.92
CA HIS A 286 4.64 -8.10 7.16
C HIS A 286 4.73 -6.84 6.30
N CYS A 287 4.50 -6.96 4.99
CA CYS A 287 4.51 -5.81 4.07
C CYS A 287 3.41 -4.80 4.40
N GLN A 288 2.21 -5.28 4.74
CA GLN A 288 1.08 -4.43 5.13
C GLN A 288 1.39 -3.61 6.39
N VAL A 289 1.93 -4.24 7.44
CA VAL A 289 2.28 -3.60 8.71
C VAL A 289 3.47 -2.65 8.56
N ARG A 290 4.49 -3.02 7.78
CA ARG A 290 5.63 -2.14 7.52
C ARG A 290 5.22 -0.90 6.73
N ALA A 291 4.30 -1.02 5.77
CA ALA A 291 3.82 0.11 4.97
C ALA A 291 2.80 1.00 5.68
N GLY A 292 1.87 0.42 6.45
CA GLY A 292 0.76 1.14 7.10
C GLY A 292 0.97 1.46 8.58
N GLY A 293 1.97 0.87 9.23
CA GLY A 293 2.10 0.85 10.70
C GLY A 293 1.26 -0.26 11.36
N PRO A 294 1.46 -0.52 12.67
CA PRO A 294 0.67 -1.50 13.40
C PRO A 294 -0.80 -1.04 13.49
N ILE A 295 -1.71 -1.99 13.41
CA ILE A 295 -3.13 -1.77 13.70
C ILE A 295 -3.23 -1.48 15.20
N HIS A 296 -3.85 -0.37 15.58
CA HIS A 296 -4.24 -0.15 16.98
C HIS A 296 -5.49 -0.99 17.26
N ILE A 297 -5.32 -2.31 17.40
CA ILE A 297 -6.33 -3.18 18.01
C ILE A 297 -6.21 -2.93 19.52
N PRO A 298 -7.28 -2.57 20.25
CA PRO A 298 -7.21 -2.27 21.68
C PRO A 298 -6.44 -3.34 22.47
N ASP A 299 -5.49 -2.87 23.29
CA ASP A 299 -4.43 -3.61 24.01
C ASP A 299 -4.91 -4.79 24.88
N THR A 300 -5.30 -5.90 24.27
CA THR A 300 -5.45 -7.18 24.99
C THR A 300 -4.71 -8.35 24.38
N MET A 301 -4.00 -8.16 23.27
CA MET A 301 -3.30 -9.24 22.59
C MET A 301 -2.02 -8.70 21.97
N VAL A 302 -0.88 -8.89 22.65
CA VAL A 302 0.45 -9.22 22.10
C VAL A 302 1.51 -8.79 23.12
N GLY A 303 2.00 -9.78 23.87
CA GLY A 303 3.32 -9.70 24.48
C GLY A 303 4.36 -10.01 23.40
N SER A 304 5.10 -8.99 22.94
CA SER A 304 6.51 -9.10 22.55
C SER A 304 7.03 -7.73 22.15
N ASN A 305 8.21 -7.39 22.69
CA ASN A 305 8.93 -6.15 22.43
C ASN A 305 9.28 -6.05 20.93
N PHE A 306 8.45 -5.36 20.16
CA PHE A 306 8.77 -5.00 18.78
C PHE A 306 9.49 -3.63 18.79
N LYS A 307 10.82 -3.65 18.73
CA LYS A 307 11.59 -2.46 18.35
C LYS A 307 11.75 -2.48 16.82
N PRO A 308 11.16 -1.53 16.07
CA PRO A 308 11.44 -1.42 14.65
C PRO A 308 12.92 -1.04 14.49
N THR A 309 13.72 -1.98 14.00
CA THR A 309 15.09 -1.71 13.57
C THR A 309 15.08 -1.41 12.07
N LEU A 310 15.83 -0.35 11.75
CA LEU A 310 16.21 0.20 10.45
C LEU A 310 15.09 0.60 9.46
N GLU A 311 15.26 1.86 9.06
CA GLU A 311 14.48 2.72 8.16
C GLU A 311 13.96 1.99 6.93
N CYS A 312 12.66 1.92 6.77
CA CYS A 312 12.06 1.44 5.53
C CYS A 312 10.74 2.17 5.35
N ILE A 313 10.60 2.81 4.19
CA ILE A 313 9.77 3.99 3.96
C ILE A 313 8.28 3.63 4.03
N PRO A 314 7.49 4.12 4.99
CA PRO A 314 6.07 3.85 5.06
C PRO A 314 5.27 4.96 4.35
N GLU A 315 5.54 5.20 3.05
CA GLU A 315 4.86 6.28 2.30
C GLU A 315 3.33 6.14 2.34
N HIS A 316 2.81 4.90 2.33
CA HIS A 316 1.38 4.68 2.35
C HIS A 316 0.72 5.07 3.69
N LYS A 317 1.42 5.00 4.83
CA LYS A 317 0.86 5.35 6.15
C LYS A 317 0.27 6.77 6.16
N HIS A 318 0.93 7.70 5.47
CA HIS A 318 0.52 9.10 5.37
C HIS A 318 -0.65 9.30 4.39
N GLU A 319 -0.81 8.40 3.43
CA GLU A 319 -1.91 8.38 2.45
C GLU A 319 -3.15 7.61 2.98
N CYS A 320 -2.96 6.82 4.03
CA CYS A 320 -3.93 5.87 4.57
C CYS A 320 -5.10 6.56 5.31
N GLN A 321 -4.91 7.79 5.79
CA GLN A 321 -5.90 8.57 6.54
C GLN A 321 -6.85 9.38 5.63
N GLY A 322 -7.17 8.85 4.46
CA GLY A 322 -8.26 9.39 3.62
C GLY A 322 -7.85 10.48 2.64
N VAL A 323 -6.57 10.69 2.36
CA VAL A 323 -6.16 11.69 1.36
C VAL A 323 -6.07 11.04 -0.02
N HIS A 324 -6.87 11.54 -0.97
CA HIS A 324 -7.11 10.89 -2.26
C HIS A 324 -6.09 11.24 -3.35
N TRP A 325 -5.21 12.20 -3.10
CA TRP A 325 -4.29 12.69 -4.11
C TRP A 325 -3.39 11.60 -4.74
N PRO A 326 -2.92 10.53 -4.05
CA PRO A 326 -2.16 9.47 -4.71
C PRO A 326 -3.01 8.63 -5.67
N ALA A 327 -4.33 8.58 -5.45
CA ALA A 327 -5.27 7.92 -6.33
C ALA A 327 -5.35 8.64 -7.69
N ILE A 328 -5.43 9.98 -7.62
CA ILE A 328 -5.83 10.84 -8.75
C ILE A 328 -4.61 11.43 -9.45
N LEU A 329 -3.64 11.96 -8.71
CA LEU A 329 -2.49 12.65 -9.28
C LEU A 329 -1.64 11.71 -10.15
N PRO A 330 -0.90 12.26 -11.13
CA PRO A 330 0.10 11.51 -11.88
C PRO A 330 1.18 10.90 -10.99
N SER A 331 1.76 9.77 -11.40
CA SER A 331 2.70 9.00 -10.57
C SER A 331 3.98 9.77 -10.22
N ASP A 332 4.49 10.59 -11.14
CA ASP A 332 5.59 11.53 -10.96
C ASP A 332 5.28 12.60 -9.90
N VAL A 333 4.09 13.19 -9.92
CA VAL A 333 3.64 14.12 -8.88
C VAL A 333 3.50 13.43 -7.52
N VAL A 334 3.03 12.17 -7.51
CA VAL A 334 2.96 11.36 -6.29
C VAL A 334 4.34 11.08 -5.72
N LEU A 335 5.29 10.70 -6.59
CA LEU A 335 6.68 10.47 -6.21
C LEU A 335 7.32 11.74 -5.64
N ALA A 336 7.11 12.90 -6.28
CA ALA A 336 7.61 14.18 -5.77
C ALA A 336 7.07 14.47 -4.36
N GLY A 337 5.78 14.27 -4.13
CA GLY A 337 5.18 14.40 -2.80
C GLY A 337 5.82 13.49 -1.76
N ARG A 338 6.09 12.24 -2.11
CA ARG A 338 6.74 11.26 -1.23
C ARG A 338 8.19 11.63 -0.89
N VAL A 339 8.94 12.12 -1.86
CA VAL A 339 10.30 12.65 -1.66
C VAL A 339 10.29 13.81 -0.67
N VAL A 340 9.34 14.74 -0.81
CA VAL A 340 9.18 15.89 0.11
C VAL A 340 8.92 15.40 1.52
N VAL A 341 7.92 14.53 1.70
CA VAL A 341 7.56 13.98 3.03
C VAL A 341 8.76 13.29 3.68
N LYS A 342 9.46 12.42 2.95
CA LYS A 342 10.65 11.73 3.48
C LYS A 342 11.76 12.70 3.88
N THR A 343 11.98 13.76 3.09
CA THR A 343 12.98 14.79 3.39
C THR A 343 12.64 15.51 4.70
N MET A 344 11.36 15.76 4.96
CA MET A 344 10.90 16.40 6.18
C MET A 344 11.05 15.49 7.40
N GLU A 345 10.68 14.21 7.28
CA GLU A 345 10.82 13.22 8.36
C GLU A 345 12.27 13.04 8.81
N GLN A 346 13.23 13.01 7.88
CA GLN A 346 14.66 12.84 8.18
C GLN A 346 15.28 14.03 8.91
N LYS A 347 14.75 15.25 8.74
CA LYS A 347 15.32 16.48 9.32
C LYS A 347 14.72 16.88 10.66
N GLY A 348 13.63 16.25 11.09
CA GLY A 348 13.02 16.47 12.42
C GLY A 348 12.46 17.86 12.69
N GLN A 349 12.42 18.75 11.68
CA GLN A 349 11.82 20.08 11.72
C GLN A 349 11.04 20.32 10.43
N PHE A 350 9.78 20.74 10.56
CA PHE A 350 8.84 20.96 9.46
C PHE A 350 8.65 22.44 9.09
N THR A 351 9.36 23.36 9.75
CA THR A 351 9.06 24.81 9.72
C THR A 351 9.60 25.56 8.50
N ASP A 352 10.56 24.99 7.78
CA ASP A 352 11.05 25.52 6.51
C ASP A 352 11.07 24.36 5.50
N VAL A 353 10.34 24.49 4.39
CA VAL A 353 10.52 23.58 3.26
C VAL A 353 12.00 23.74 2.86
N PRO A 354 12.87 22.73 3.04
CA PRO A 354 14.28 22.88 2.76
C PRO A 354 14.44 23.26 1.30
N ASN A 355 15.53 23.91 0.92
CA ASN A 355 15.82 24.23 -0.49
C ASN A 355 15.93 22.91 -1.29
N LEU A 356 14.77 22.36 -1.70
CA LEU A 356 14.61 21.04 -2.32
C LEU A 356 15.34 21.04 -3.66
N SER A 357 15.33 22.19 -4.33
CA SER A 357 16.15 22.50 -5.50
C SER A 357 17.64 22.25 -5.28
N GLU A 358 18.24 22.74 -4.19
CA GLU A 358 19.65 22.52 -3.87
C GLU A 358 19.93 21.08 -3.39
N THR A 359 18.99 20.49 -2.66
CA THR A 359 19.13 19.14 -2.08
C THR A 359 19.04 18.06 -3.16
N LEU A 360 18.07 18.18 -4.08
CA LEU A 360 17.78 17.20 -5.12
C LEU A 360 18.34 17.56 -6.50
N GLY A 361 18.73 18.81 -6.74
CA GLY A 361 19.39 19.23 -7.98
C GLY A 361 18.54 19.02 -9.24
N LEU A 362 17.21 19.12 -9.12
CA LEU A 362 16.26 18.78 -10.20
C LEU A 362 16.01 19.92 -11.20
N CYS A 363 16.50 21.14 -10.93
CA CYS A 363 16.20 22.35 -11.73
C CYS A 363 16.68 22.34 -13.20
N GLU A 364 17.66 21.49 -13.55
CA GLU A 364 18.37 21.61 -14.83
C GLU A 364 17.49 21.33 -16.06
N SER A 365 16.34 20.65 -15.88
CA SER A 365 15.40 20.35 -16.95
C SER A 365 14.32 21.41 -17.19
N TYR A 366 14.01 22.28 -16.23
CA TYR A 366 12.85 23.20 -16.32
C TYR A 366 12.93 24.11 -17.55
N SER A 367 14.10 24.70 -17.81
CA SER A 367 14.32 25.60 -18.95
C SER A 367 14.13 24.92 -20.32
N LYS A 368 14.19 23.59 -20.37
CA LYS A 368 14.05 22.78 -21.61
C LYS A 368 12.62 22.25 -21.81
N MET A 369 11.72 22.46 -20.86
CA MET A 369 10.34 21.97 -20.92
C MET A 369 9.49 22.78 -21.89
N SER A 370 8.50 22.12 -22.49
CA SER A 370 7.49 22.82 -23.30
C SER A 370 6.67 23.80 -22.43
N PRO A 371 6.11 24.87 -23.00
CA PRO A 371 5.29 25.84 -22.25
C PRO A 371 4.10 25.18 -21.54
N GLU A 372 3.49 24.18 -22.18
CA GLU A 372 2.38 23.42 -21.61
C GLU A 372 2.84 22.59 -20.40
N SER A 373 3.97 21.89 -20.52
CA SER A 373 4.54 21.10 -19.42
C SER A 373 4.95 21.97 -18.24
N LYS A 374 5.54 23.15 -18.49
CA LYS A 374 5.87 24.12 -17.42
C LYS A 374 4.60 24.55 -16.67
N LEU A 375 3.53 24.85 -17.40
CA LEU A 375 2.26 25.26 -16.79
C LEU A 375 1.65 24.13 -15.96
N GLU A 376 1.62 22.91 -16.49
CA GLU A 376 1.12 21.74 -15.76
C GLU A 376 1.92 21.47 -14.49
N LEU A 377 3.25 21.57 -14.56
CA LEU A 377 4.12 21.44 -13.40
C LEU A 377 3.72 22.40 -12.30
N HIS A 378 3.59 23.70 -12.59
CA HIS A 378 3.16 24.68 -11.59
C HIS A 378 1.78 24.38 -11.00
N ILE A 379 0.81 23.96 -11.83
CA ILE A 379 -0.53 23.60 -11.35
C ILE A 379 -0.45 22.40 -10.42
N TYR A 380 0.29 21.35 -10.81
CA TYR A 380 0.47 20.16 -9.98
C TYR A 380 1.19 20.47 -8.68
N SER A 381 2.23 21.30 -8.70
CA SER A 381 2.96 21.74 -7.51
C SER A 381 2.06 22.47 -6.52
N ILE A 382 1.21 23.37 -7.01
CA ILE A 382 0.23 24.07 -6.18
C ILE A 382 -0.78 23.06 -5.61
N VAL A 383 -1.36 22.19 -6.44
CA VAL A 383 -2.32 21.19 -5.95
C VAL A 383 -1.69 20.26 -4.91
N LEU A 384 -0.46 19.79 -5.15
CA LEU A 384 0.30 18.94 -4.24
C LEU A 384 0.60 19.67 -2.94
N LEU A 385 0.98 20.95 -2.99
CA LEU A 385 1.20 21.80 -1.81
C LEU A 385 -0.01 21.80 -0.88
N PHE A 386 -1.21 21.99 -1.43
CA PHE A 386 -2.44 21.96 -0.63
C PHE A 386 -2.75 20.57 -0.08
N CYS A 387 -2.54 19.51 -0.89
CA CYS A 387 -2.76 18.14 -0.46
C CYS A 387 -1.82 17.77 0.71
N LEU A 388 -0.54 18.14 0.62
CA LEU A 388 0.44 17.94 1.69
C LEU A 388 0.10 18.80 2.90
N HIS A 389 -0.22 20.09 2.72
CA HIS A 389 -0.62 20.96 3.84
C HIS A 389 -1.81 20.40 4.63
N HIS A 390 -2.80 19.84 3.93
CA HIS A 390 -3.93 19.19 4.60
C HIS A 390 -3.52 17.91 5.36
N SER A 391 -2.65 17.09 4.75
CA SER A 391 -2.20 15.81 5.32
C SER A 391 -1.28 15.99 6.54
N PHE A 392 -0.52 17.09 6.58
CA PHE A 392 0.53 17.32 7.58
C PHE A 392 0.24 18.51 8.53
N SER A 393 -0.90 19.22 8.36
CA SER A 393 -1.30 20.41 9.15
C SER A 393 -0.20 21.51 9.20
N SER A 394 -0.41 22.61 9.94
CA SER A 394 0.09 24.00 9.76
C SER A 394 1.60 24.30 9.61
N GLU A 395 2.46 23.30 9.41
CA GLU A 395 3.91 23.47 9.34
C GLU A 395 4.41 23.77 7.91
N LEU A 396 3.67 23.35 6.86
CA LEU A 396 3.93 23.82 5.50
C LEU A 396 3.26 25.17 5.23
N SER A 397 4.04 26.21 4.95
CA SER A 397 3.47 27.49 4.56
C SER A 397 2.94 27.44 3.12
N ILE A 398 1.65 27.78 2.92
CA ILE A 398 1.06 27.94 1.59
C ILE A 398 1.45 29.31 1.04
N ASN A 399 2.59 29.36 0.35
CA ASN A 399 3.08 30.56 -0.34
C ASN A 399 3.75 30.17 -1.68
N GLY A 400 4.10 31.19 -2.47
CA GLY A 400 4.73 30.96 -3.76
C GLY A 400 6.12 30.35 -3.68
N ASP A 401 6.84 30.55 -2.58
CA ASP A 401 8.17 29.98 -2.35
C ASP A 401 8.07 28.46 -2.18
N SER A 402 7.18 27.97 -1.30
CA SER A 402 6.88 26.55 -1.12
C SER A 402 6.38 25.91 -2.42
N ALA A 403 5.49 26.59 -3.15
CA ALA A 403 5.00 26.10 -4.45
C ALA A 403 6.12 26.05 -5.51
N SER A 404 7.05 27.00 -5.49
CA SER A 404 8.19 27.03 -6.40
C SER A 404 9.16 25.88 -6.15
N GLN A 405 9.43 25.54 -4.89
CA GLN A 405 10.32 24.43 -4.54
C GLN A 405 9.77 23.06 -4.96
N LEU A 406 8.44 22.91 -5.07
CA LEU A 406 7.78 21.73 -5.60
C LEU A 406 7.73 21.71 -7.15
N SER A 407 7.98 22.85 -7.80
CA SER A 407 7.93 23.01 -9.26
C SER A 407 9.29 22.76 -9.94
N VAL A 408 10.17 22.01 -9.29
CA VAL A 408 11.58 21.84 -9.66
C VAL A 408 11.88 20.40 -10.06
#